data_AF-A0A7J3I802-F1
#
_entry.id   AF-A0A7J3I802-F1
#
_cell.length_a   1.000
_cell.length_b   1.000
_cell.length_c   1.000
_cell.angle_alpha   90.00
_cell.angle_beta   90.00
_cell.angle_gamma   90.00
#
_symmetry.space_group_name_H-M   'P 1'
#
loop_
_entity.id
_entity.type
_entity.pdbx_description
1 polymer ?
#
loop_
_entity_poly.entity_id
_entity_poly.type
_entity_poly.pdbx_seq_one_letter_code
_entity_poly.pdbx_strand_id
1 'polypeptide(L)'
;MGSDFIARADILERIYIENTVTSTRLSKAIGIDYKKIVSMFNILRDRYGVHVWVDILQSKLGLGLVLLILKGLRLKPPRDPRIWSEIAVRLPYPRSIAWTPTGELQMVFQSPLRTDVINVENVREFVAVSQKFDFVLRSKPLVELLNMFVDLEFRELVERGLDIAMEHRYRLDREYVLSPRKFDGLDLAILNVLEPHPEITLRRLAQEVNKALNREYSVASIEYHLDKHVENMILGYRVANYAPSYKLSETVSIVILSCRDPLDLCSRAISHPFIISCVGNSHNGVAAANICAPSEYQGSFTLRFIEKSQSYECSEALAHIQYLAIPPYMAAFAVPRPRPKGHVQAMDEARVEYDPRSRSWGAVIDVKHVIDILTNYLGF
;
A
#
# COMPACT_ATOMS: atom_id res chain seq x y z
N MET A 1 -11.41 15.43 -25.68
CA MET A 1 -11.30 15.28 -24.22
C MET A 1 -10.07 15.98 -23.64
N GLY A 2 -9.01 16.22 -24.44
CA GLY A 2 -7.72 16.75 -23.96
C GLY A 2 -7.69 18.13 -23.29
N SER A 3 -8.40 19.17 -23.74
CA SER A 3 -8.21 20.54 -23.18
C SER A 3 -8.71 20.69 -21.72
N ASP A 4 -9.74 19.95 -21.33
CA ASP A 4 -10.31 19.96 -19.98
C ASP A 4 -9.42 19.18 -19.00
N PHE A 5 -8.78 18.10 -19.45
CA PHE A 5 -7.88 17.32 -18.62
C PHE A 5 -6.49 17.98 -18.48
N ILE A 6 -5.94 18.60 -19.53
CA ILE A 6 -4.65 19.32 -19.49
C ILE A 6 -4.66 20.42 -18.43
N ALA A 7 -5.70 21.28 -18.39
CA ALA A 7 -5.81 22.32 -17.36
C ALA A 7 -5.94 21.76 -15.92
N ARG A 8 -6.36 20.49 -15.76
CA ARG A 8 -6.42 19.78 -14.48
C ARG A 8 -5.12 19.05 -14.15
N ALA A 9 -4.38 18.61 -15.16
CA ALA A 9 -3.05 18.00 -15.03
C ALA A 9 -2.03 19.01 -14.46
N ASP A 10 -2.05 20.26 -14.92
CA ASP A 10 -1.19 21.34 -14.37
C ASP A 10 -1.49 21.60 -12.89
N ILE A 11 -2.77 21.53 -12.49
CA ILE A 11 -3.17 21.69 -11.09
C ILE A 11 -2.76 20.46 -10.27
N LEU A 12 -2.88 19.25 -10.81
CA LEU A 12 -2.38 18.03 -10.18
C LEU A 12 -0.87 18.08 -9.96
N GLU A 13 -0.11 18.57 -10.94
CA GLU A 13 1.33 18.78 -10.82
C GLU A 13 1.67 19.68 -9.63
N ARG A 14 0.98 20.82 -9.52
CA ARG A 14 1.15 21.74 -8.40
C ARG A 14 0.79 21.08 -7.06
N ILE A 15 -0.29 20.29 -7.01
CA ILE A 15 -0.67 19.53 -5.80
C ILE A 15 0.43 18.55 -5.38
N TYR A 16 1.08 17.88 -6.34
CA TYR A 16 2.17 16.95 -6.05
C TYR A 16 3.46 17.64 -5.59
N ILE A 17 3.78 18.79 -6.18
CA ILE A 17 4.98 19.57 -5.82
C ILE A 17 4.84 20.15 -4.41
N GLU A 18 3.68 20.72 -4.08
CA GLU A 18 3.47 21.37 -2.78
C GLU A 18 3.51 20.37 -1.61
N ASN A 19 3.22 19.08 -1.86
CA ASN A 19 3.24 18.00 -0.86
C ASN A 19 2.48 18.37 0.44
N THR A 20 1.40 19.14 0.35
CA THR A 20 0.54 19.48 1.49
C THR A 20 -0.75 18.65 1.43
N VAL A 21 -1.45 18.52 2.55
CA VAL A 21 -2.71 17.75 2.64
C VAL A 21 -3.84 18.59 3.23
N THR A 22 -5.09 18.20 2.98
CA THR A 22 -6.34 18.96 3.19
C THR A 22 -6.61 20.03 2.13
N SER A 23 -7.88 20.17 1.73
CA SER A 23 -8.30 21.16 0.72
C SER A 23 -8.06 22.61 1.16
N THR A 24 -8.13 22.89 2.46
CA THR A 24 -7.86 24.20 3.04
C THR A 24 -6.39 24.62 2.86
N ARG A 25 -5.44 23.71 3.10
CA ARG A 25 -4.01 24.00 2.95
C ARG A 25 -3.58 24.06 1.50
N LEU A 26 -4.05 23.11 0.69
CA LEU A 26 -3.83 23.14 -0.75
C LEU A 26 -4.31 24.46 -1.33
N SER A 27 -5.52 24.91 -0.96
CA SER A 27 -6.09 26.18 -1.42
C SER A 27 -5.17 27.36 -1.14
N LYS A 28 -4.57 27.40 0.05
CA LYS A 28 -3.62 28.43 0.45
C LYS A 28 -2.30 28.33 -0.33
N ALA A 29 -1.77 27.12 -0.52
CA ALA A 29 -0.49 26.90 -1.21
C ALA A 29 -0.58 27.23 -2.71
N ILE A 30 -1.62 26.74 -3.39
CA ILE A 30 -1.74 26.88 -4.85
C ILE A 30 -2.51 28.13 -5.29
N GLY A 31 -3.11 28.89 -4.35
CA GLY A 31 -3.87 30.10 -4.64
C GLY A 31 -5.20 29.86 -5.36
N ILE A 32 -5.81 28.68 -5.17
CA ILE A 32 -7.09 28.29 -5.79
C ILE A 32 -8.12 28.06 -4.69
N ASP A 33 -9.37 28.48 -4.90
CA ASP A 33 -10.47 28.24 -3.95
C ASP A 33 -10.65 26.73 -3.65
N TYR A 34 -10.75 26.37 -2.37
CA TYR A 34 -10.88 24.98 -1.93
C TYR A 34 -12.07 24.25 -2.58
N LYS A 35 -13.18 24.93 -2.90
CA LYS A 35 -14.35 24.34 -3.59
C LYS A 35 -13.99 23.92 -5.01
N LYS A 36 -13.14 24.68 -5.70
CA LYS A 36 -12.65 24.31 -7.04
C LYS A 36 -11.75 23.08 -6.97
N ILE A 37 -10.91 22.98 -5.94
CA ILE A 37 -10.07 21.79 -5.68
C ILE A 37 -10.94 20.55 -5.43
N VAL A 38 -11.93 20.67 -4.54
CA VAL A 38 -12.89 19.59 -4.25
C VAL A 38 -13.65 19.18 -5.51
N SER A 39 -14.13 20.15 -6.30
CA SER A 39 -14.80 19.89 -7.57
C SER A 39 -13.90 19.15 -8.56
N MET A 40 -12.61 19.49 -8.61
CA MET A 40 -11.65 18.82 -9.47
C MET A 40 -11.45 17.36 -9.04
N PHE A 41 -11.25 17.09 -7.74
CA PHE A 41 -11.13 15.72 -7.21
C PHE A 41 -12.37 14.89 -7.53
N ASN A 42 -13.57 15.46 -7.36
CA ASN A 42 -14.81 14.78 -7.73
C ASN A 42 -14.89 14.50 -9.24
N ILE A 43 -14.52 15.45 -10.11
CA ILE A 43 -14.51 15.23 -11.56
C ILE A 43 -13.52 14.14 -11.96
N LEU A 44 -12.31 14.14 -11.40
CA LEU A 44 -11.30 13.10 -11.64
C LEU A 44 -11.84 11.72 -11.27
N ARG A 45 -12.48 11.62 -10.10
CA ARG A 45 -13.11 10.39 -9.63
C ARG A 45 -14.26 9.96 -10.53
N ASP A 46 -15.25 10.83 -10.70
CA ASP A 46 -16.56 10.47 -11.25
C ASP A 46 -16.50 10.29 -12.78
N ARG A 47 -15.64 11.05 -13.47
CA ARG A 47 -15.54 11.02 -14.94
C ARG A 47 -14.42 10.13 -15.45
N TYR A 48 -13.29 10.08 -14.74
CA TYR A 48 -12.08 9.41 -15.20
C TYR A 48 -11.68 8.20 -14.35
N GLY A 49 -12.39 7.92 -13.26
CA GLY A 49 -12.02 6.85 -12.32
C GLY A 49 -10.70 7.13 -11.58
N VAL A 50 -10.22 8.37 -11.61
CA VAL A 50 -8.95 8.79 -11.01
C VAL A 50 -9.22 9.32 -9.61
N HIS A 51 -8.86 8.52 -8.61
CA HIS A 51 -9.00 8.91 -7.21
C HIS A 51 -7.70 9.55 -6.72
N VAL A 52 -7.76 10.81 -6.30
CA VAL A 52 -6.66 11.47 -5.58
C VAL A 52 -6.86 11.18 -4.10
N TRP A 53 -5.97 10.47 -3.40
CA TRP A 53 -6.06 10.23 -1.94
C TRP A 53 -4.86 10.82 -1.22
N VAL A 54 -4.98 10.96 0.09
CA VAL A 54 -3.81 11.24 0.91
C VAL A 54 -3.00 9.94 1.03
N ASP A 55 -1.73 9.99 0.63
CA ASP A 55 -0.77 8.89 0.78
C ASP A 55 -0.09 8.97 2.14
N ILE A 56 0.20 7.79 2.70
CA ILE A 56 0.93 7.66 3.94
C ILE A 56 2.15 6.78 3.69
N LEU A 57 3.34 7.28 3.98
CA LEU A 57 4.56 6.49 3.89
C LEU A 57 4.52 5.35 4.93
N GLN A 58 4.11 4.16 4.52
CA GLN A 58 3.74 3.05 5.42
C GLN A 58 4.90 2.59 6.31
N SER A 59 6.15 2.70 5.83
CA SER A 59 7.34 2.38 6.65
C SER A 59 7.47 3.30 7.86
N LYS A 60 6.98 4.55 7.78
CA LYS A 60 6.99 5.48 8.91
C LYS A 60 6.06 5.02 10.01
N LEU A 61 4.88 4.50 9.66
CA LEU A 61 3.95 3.84 10.58
C LEU A 61 4.53 2.56 11.20
N GLY A 62 5.77 2.21 10.82
CA GLY A 62 6.43 1.00 11.26
C GLY A 62 5.80 -0.23 10.63
N LEU A 63 5.27 -0.14 9.41
CA LEU A 63 4.67 -1.25 8.69
C LEU A 63 5.63 -1.84 7.65
N GLY A 64 5.68 -3.16 7.56
CA GLY A 64 6.40 -3.94 6.57
C GLY A 64 5.55 -5.05 5.97
N LEU A 65 6.07 -5.71 4.93
CA LEU A 65 5.46 -6.90 4.36
C LEU A 65 6.26 -8.14 4.75
N VAL A 66 5.58 -9.21 5.13
CA VAL A 66 6.20 -10.52 5.36
C VAL A 66 5.59 -11.51 4.36
N LEU A 67 6.45 -12.16 3.58
CA LEU A 67 6.09 -13.27 2.69
C LEU A 67 6.40 -14.59 3.40
N LEU A 68 5.36 -15.36 3.70
CA LEU A 68 5.48 -16.74 4.19
C LEU A 68 5.20 -17.72 3.05
N ILE A 69 5.96 -18.80 3.00
CA ILE A 69 5.73 -19.96 2.15
C ILE A 69 5.37 -21.13 3.06
N LEU A 70 4.19 -21.71 2.85
CA LEU A 70 3.75 -22.92 3.50
C LEU A 70 4.13 -24.13 2.64
N LYS A 71 5.15 -24.86 3.08
CA LYS A 71 5.67 -26.09 2.48
C LYS A 71 4.82 -27.28 2.92
N GLY A 72 4.69 -28.27 2.05
CA GLY A 72 3.95 -29.51 2.36
C GLY A 72 2.42 -29.41 2.32
N LEU A 73 1.86 -28.20 2.37
CA LEU A 73 0.44 -27.93 2.12
C LEU A 73 0.14 -27.92 0.62
N ARG A 74 0.16 -29.11 0.01
CA ARG A 74 -0.28 -29.33 -1.38
C ARG A 74 -1.81 -29.41 -1.45
N LEU A 75 -2.45 -28.29 -1.25
CA LEU A 75 -3.86 -28.10 -1.55
C LEU A 75 -4.07 -28.12 -3.10
N LYS A 76 -5.32 -28.14 -3.56
CA LYS A 76 -5.63 -27.88 -4.97
C LYS A 76 -6.17 -26.46 -5.07
N PRO A 77 -5.99 -25.75 -6.22
CA PRO A 77 -6.71 -24.52 -6.44
C PRO A 77 -8.21 -24.74 -6.22
N PRO A 78 -8.91 -23.85 -5.50
CA PRO A 78 -10.35 -23.98 -5.33
C PRO A 78 -11.04 -23.94 -6.69
N ARG A 79 -12.11 -24.74 -6.82
CA ARG A 79 -12.90 -24.79 -8.06
C ARG A 79 -13.61 -23.47 -8.36
N ASP A 80 -13.97 -22.72 -7.32
CA ASP A 80 -14.55 -21.38 -7.43
C ASP A 80 -13.50 -20.33 -7.01
N PRO A 81 -13.08 -19.42 -7.92
CA PRO A 81 -12.19 -18.32 -7.60
C PRO A 81 -12.67 -17.42 -6.46
N ARG A 82 -13.99 -17.36 -6.19
CA ARG A 82 -14.57 -16.54 -5.10
C ARG A 82 -14.18 -17.02 -3.71
N ILE A 83 -13.83 -18.29 -3.56
CA ILE A 83 -13.36 -18.87 -2.27
C ILE A 83 -12.14 -18.12 -1.75
N TRP A 84 -11.26 -17.62 -2.63
CA TRP A 84 -10.11 -16.82 -2.21
C TRP A 84 -10.50 -15.50 -1.55
N SER A 85 -11.58 -14.88 -2.05
CA SER A 85 -12.11 -13.66 -1.43
C SER A 85 -12.68 -13.96 -0.04
N GLU A 86 -13.31 -15.11 0.15
CA GLU A 86 -13.82 -15.53 1.47
C GLU A 86 -12.68 -15.86 2.45
N ILE A 87 -11.66 -16.58 2.00
CA ILE A 87 -10.49 -16.92 2.83
C ILE A 87 -9.76 -15.65 3.27
N ALA A 88 -9.55 -14.69 2.36
CA ALA A 88 -8.92 -13.40 2.66
C ALA A 88 -9.70 -12.57 3.70
N VAL A 89 -11.03 -12.74 3.78
CA VAL A 89 -11.88 -12.09 4.80
C VAL A 89 -11.81 -12.80 6.14
N ARG A 90 -11.71 -14.14 6.16
CA ARG A 90 -11.73 -14.93 7.40
C ARG A 90 -10.38 -15.01 8.09
N LEU A 91 -9.29 -14.85 7.35
CA LEU A 91 -7.97 -14.80 7.95
C LEU A 91 -7.65 -13.35 8.38
N PRO A 92 -7.24 -13.10 9.63
CA PRO A 92 -7.19 -11.75 10.20
C PRO A 92 -6.09 -10.84 9.62
N TYR A 93 -5.07 -11.41 8.97
CA TYR A 93 -3.87 -10.68 8.50
C TYR A 93 -3.35 -11.00 7.09
N PRO A 94 -3.64 -12.16 6.45
CA PRO A 94 -3.20 -12.40 5.10
C PRO A 94 -4.18 -11.75 4.13
N ARG A 95 -3.67 -10.78 3.40
CA ARG A 95 -4.46 -10.06 2.41
C ARG A 95 -4.16 -10.51 0.99
N SER A 96 -3.26 -11.48 0.88
CA SER A 96 -2.86 -12.08 -0.39
C SER A 96 -2.39 -13.49 -0.14
N ILE A 97 -2.99 -14.40 -0.87
CA ILE A 97 -2.66 -15.82 -0.87
C ILE A 97 -2.47 -16.21 -2.32
N ALA A 98 -1.37 -16.90 -2.62
CA ALA A 98 -1.02 -17.27 -3.98
C ALA A 98 -0.48 -18.70 -4.04
N TRP A 99 -0.61 -19.31 -5.21
CA TRP A 99 -0.05 -20.62 -5.51
C TRP A 99 1.28 -20.49 -6.21
N THR A 100 2.27 -21.25 -5.76
CA THR A 100 3.53 -21.38 -6.47
C THR A 100 3.44 -22.50 -7.52
N PRO A 101 4.28 -22.47 -8.57
CA PRO A 101 4.36 -23.56 -9.55
C PRO A 101 4.71 -24.94 -8.93
N THR A 102 5.37 -24.96 -7.77
CA THR A 102 5.74 -26.16 -7.01
C THR A 102 4.59 -26.73 -6.18
N GLY A 103 3.43 -26.06 -6.15
CA GLY A 103 2.26 -26.46 -5.37
C GLY A 103 2.32 -26.06 -3.89
N GLU A 104 3.21 -25.13 -3.54
CA GLU A 104 3.29 -24.53 -2.20
C GLU A 104 2.39 -23.29 -2.12
N LEU A 105 1.85 -23.01 -0.93
CA LEU A 105 1.02 -21.83 -0.70
C LEU A 105 1.88 -20.66 -0.23
N GLN A 106 1.82 -19.54 -0.94
CA GLN A 106 2.47 -18.29 -0.56
C GLN A 106 1.44 -17.35 0.10
N MET A 107 1.82 -16.72 1.20
CA MET A 107 0.99 -15.80 1.96
C MET A 107 1.71 -14.48 2.22
N VAL A 108 1.00 -13.38 2.04
CA VAL A 108 1.52 -12.02 2.27
C VAL A 108 0.81 -11.39 3.45
N PHE A 109 1.60 -11.03 4.46
CA PHE A 109 1.14 -10.36 5.67
C PHE A 109 1.64 -8.91 5.67
N GLN A 110 0.74 -7.97 6.00
CA GLN A 110 1.15 -6.63 6.37
C GLN A 110 1.25 -6.58 7.89
N SER A 111 2.45 -6.30 8.42
CA SER A 111 2.68 -6.34 9.86
C SER A 111 3.57 -5.17 10.29
N PRO A 112 3.59 -4.82 11.58
CA PRO A 112 4.67 -3.99 12.09
C PRO A 112 6.06 -4.52 11.71
N LEU A 113 7.04 -3.63 11.57
CA LEU A 113 8.42 -3.97 11.24
C LEU A 113 9.06 -4.82 12.34
N ARG A 114 8.62 -4.61 13.59
CA ARG A 114 8.94 -5.46 14.74
C ARG A 114 7.82 -6.46 15.00
N THR A 115 7.57 -7.31 14.02
CA THR A 115 6.69 -8.48 14.18
C THR A 115 7.53 -9.73 14.31
N ASP A 116 7.29 -10.46 15.40
CA ASP A 116 7.82 -11.80 15.60
C ASP A 116 6.81 -12.78 15.01
N VAL A 117 7.24 -13.54 14.01
CA VAL A 117 6.48 -14.67 13.50
C VAL A 117 6.73 -15.81 14.47
N ILE A 118 5.78 -16.10 15.36
CA ILE A 118 5.89 -17.24 16.26
C ILE A 118 5.63 -18.49 15.44
N ASN A 119 6.71 -19.05 14.92
CA ASN A 119 6.70 -20.41 14.42
C ASN A 119 6.64 -21.33 15.64
N VAL A 120 5.43 -21.83 15.95
CA VAL A 120 5.26 -22.93 16.90
C VAL A 120 6.19 -24.06 16.47
N GLU A 121 6.96 -24.64 17.40
CA GLU A 121 8.04 -25.60 17.09
C GLU A 121 7.57 -26.75 16.19
N ASN A 122 6.29 -27.12 16.28
CA ASN A 122 5.65 -28.20 15.53
C ASN A 122 5.35 -27.88 14.04
N VAL A 123 5.60 -26.66 13.55
CA VAL A 123 5.30 -26.27 12.15
C VAL A 123 6.50 -25.68 11.40
N ARG A 124 7.68 -25.63 12.02
CA ARG A 124 8.91 -25.05 11.40
C ARG A 124 9.34 -25.74 10.11
N GLU A 125 9.06 -27.04 9.97
CA GLU A 125 9.37 -27.80 8.76
C GLU A 125 8.43 -27.48 7.58
N PHE A 126 7.23 -26.97 7.87
CA PHE A 126 6.19 -26.63 6.89
C PHE A 126 6.12 -25.13 6.59
N VAL A 127 6.95 -24.30 7.21
CA VAL A 127 6.86 -22.83 7.06
C VAL A 127 8.24 -22.26 6.79
N ALA A 128 8.37 -21.55 5.68
CA ALA A 128 9.54 -20.75 5.36
C ALA A 128 9.15 -19.28 5.26
N VAL A 129 9.81 -18.40 6.02
CA VAL A 129 9.76 -16.96 5.73
C VAL A 129 10.58 -16.75 4.47
N SER A 130 9.91 -16.45 3.36
CA SER A 130 10.58 -16.21 2.08
C SER A 130 11.29 -14.87 2.09
N GLN A 131 10.58 -13.81 2.49
CA GLN A 131 11.11 -12.45 2.53
C GLN A 131 10.41 -11.61 3.60
N LYS A 132 11.15 -10.69 4.20
CA LYS A 132 10.61 -9.62 5.05
C LYS A 132 11.04 -8.30 4.45
N PHE A 133 10.11 -7.40 4.21
CA PHE A 133 10.33 -6.08 3.63
C PHE A 133 10.24 -5.03 4.72
N ASP A 134 11.27 -4.19 4.83
CA ASP A 134 11.41 -3.16 5.86
C ASP A 134 10.73 -1.83 5.48
N PHE A 135 10.36 -1.67 4.20
CA PHE A 135 9.54 -0.55 3.76
C PHE A 135 8.59 -0.91 2.61
N VAL A 136 7.56 -0.07 2.46
CA VAL A 136 6.58 -0.11 1.37
C VAL A 136 6.40 1.30 0.84
N LEU A 137 6.69 1.49 -0.44
CA LEU A 137 6.35 2.69 -1.20
C LEU A 137 5.14 2.40 -2.09
N ARG A 138 4.16 3.32 -2.14
CA ARG A 138 2.98 3.19 -2.99
C ARG A 138 3.13 4.04 -4.25
N SER A 139 2.29 3.74 -5.25
CA SER A 139 2.23 4.47 -6.51
C SER A 139 2.12 5.97 -6.27
N LYS A 140 3.06 6.72 -6.82
CA LYS A 140 3.01 8.16 -6.92
C LYS A 140 3.28 8.46 -8.38
N PRO A 141 2.27 8.42 -9.27
CA PRO A 141 2.53 8.51 -10.70
C PRO A 141 2.98 9.90 -11.11
N LEU A 142 3.85 9.97 -12.13
CA LEU A 142 4.20 11.24 -12.78
C LEU A 142 3.00 11.78 -13.56
N VAL A 143 2.89 13.10 -13.64
CA VAL A 143 1.80 13.76 -14.37
C VAL A 143 1.82 13.38 -15.85
N GLU A 144 2.98 13.38 -16.49
CA GLU A 144 3.14 12.96 -17.89
C GLU A 144 2.65 11.52 -18.12
N LEU A 145 3.02 10.59 -17.23
CA LEU A 145 2.60 9.19 -17.31
C LEU A 145 1.11 9.00 -17.00
N LEU A 146 0.57 9.80 -16.08
CA LEU A 146 -0.85 9.83 -15.78
C LEU A 146 -1.65 10.36 -16.97
N ASN A 147 -1.12 11.33 -17.72
CA ASN A 147 -1.77 11.85 -18.92
C ASN A 147 -1.86 10.77 -20.01
N MET A 148 -0.75 10.11 -20.35
CA MET A 148 -0.76 8.97 -21.27
C MET A 148 -1.75 7.88 -20.83
N PHE A 149 -1.82 7.61 -19.53
CA PHE A 149 -2.79 6.64 -18.99
C PHE A 149 -4.23 7.10 -19.24
N VAL A 150 -4.58 8.36 -18.92
CA VAL A 150 -5.95 8.88 -19.05
C VAL A 150 -6.37 9.01 -20.52
N ASP A 151 -5.45 9.34 -21.40
CA ASP A 151 -5.66 9.40 -22.85
C ASP A 151 -5.68 8.00 -23.51
N LEU A 152 -5.52 6.93 -22.71
CA LEU A 152 -5.58 5.52 -23.12
C LEU A 152 -4.47 5.11 -24.08
N GLU A 153 -3.35 5.82 -24.03
CA GLU A 153 -2.14 5.54 -24.82
C GLU A 153 -1.34 4.38 -24.20
N PHE A 154 -2.02 3.30 -23.82
CA PHE A 154 -1.43 2.20 -23.03
C PHE A 154 -0.25 1.53 -23.74
N ARG A 155 -0.25 1.45 -25.07
CA ARG A 155 0.89 0.94 -25.83
C ARG A 155 2.13 1.80 -25.62
N GLU A 156 2.01 3.11 -25.77
CA GLU A 156 3.12 4.04 -25.54
C GLU A 156 3.52 4.08 -24.06
N LEU A 157 2.56 3.98 -23.15
CA LEU A 157 2.81 3.87 -21.71
C LEU A 157 3.60 2.59 -21.38
N VAL A 158 3.32 1.48 -22.03
CA VAL A 158 4.13 0.24 -21.90
C VAL A 158 5.49 0.40 -22.54
N GLU A 159 5.60 1.00 -23.73
CA GLU A 159 6.83 1.10 -24.55
C GLU A 159 7.81 2.18 -24.10
N ARG A 160 7.34 3.31 -23.57
CA ARG A 160 8.18 4.45 -23.14
C ARG A 160 7.97 4.82 -21.68
N GLY A 161 6.77 4.58 -21.14
CA GLY A 161 6.43 4.99 -19.79
C GLY A 161 7.34 4.40 -18.70
N LEU A 162 7.81 3.15 -18.88
CA LEU A 162 8.79 2.55 -17.97
C LEU A 162 10.13 3.27 -17.97
N ASP A 163 10.62 3.73 -19.12
CA ASP A 163 11.89 4.44 -19.22
C ASP A 163 11.78 5.79 -18.51
N ILE A 164 10.71 6.55 -18.78
CA ILE A 164 10.40 7.82 -18.13
C ILE A 164 10.28 7.64 -16.60
N ALA A 165 9.54 6.61 -16.15
CA ALA A 165 9.39 6.29 -14.74
C ALA A 165 10.73 5.96 -14.07
N MET A 166 11.56 5.16 -14.75
CA MET A 166 12.84 4.71 -14.20
C MET A 166 13.92 5.80 -14.22
N GLU A 167 13.84 6.76 -15.14
CA GLU A 167 14.68 7.96 -15.15
C GLU A 167 14.27 8.94 -14.04
N HIS A 168 12.98 9.06 -13.76
CA HIS A 168 12.45 9.96 -12.75
C HIS A 168 12.48 9.35 -11.34
N ARG A 169 13.46 9.80 -10.55
CA ARG A 169 13.58 9.42 -9.14
C ARG A 169 12.78 10.36 -8.24
N TYR A 170 11.86 9.81 -7.44
CA TYR A 170 11.34 10.55 -6.29
C TYR A 170 12.43 10.78 -5.25
N ARG A 171 12.69 12.05 -4.93
CA ARG A 171 13.60 12.42 -3.84
C ARG A 171 12.97 12.05 -2.50
N LEU A 172 13.29 10.85 -2.05
CA LEU A 172 13.01 10.36 -0.71
C LEU A 172 14.31 10.39 0.07
N ASP A 173 14.28 11.02 1.24
CA ASP A 173 15.39 10.92 2.18
C ASP A 173 15.43 9.49 2.74
N ARG A 174 16.56 8.80 2.54
CA ARG A 174 16.74 7.39 2.89
C ARG A 174 16.59 7.16 4.38
N GLU A 175 17.15 8.06 5.21
CA GLU A 175 17.03 7.96 6.66
C GLU A 175 15.58 8.07 7.09
N TYR A 176 14.80 8.87 6.35
CA TYR A 176 13.38 8.99 6.58
C TYR A 176 12.65 7.71 6.16
N VAL A 177 12.89 7.12 5.01
CA VAL A 177 12.16 5.91 4.61
C VAL A 177 12.42 4.73 5.56
N LEU A 178 13.65 4.58 6.05
CA LEU A 178 14.09 3.41 6.81
C LEU A 178 13.88 3.54 8.34
N SER A 179 13.62 4.75 8.85
CA SER A 179 13.44 4.97 10.28
C SER A 179 11.96 5.19 10.65
N PRO A 180 11.31 4.24 11.34
CA PRO A 180 9.94 4.40 11.83
C PRO A 180 9.82 5.61 12.74
N ARG A 181 8.70 6.32 12.66
CA ARG A 181 8.38 7.40 13.60
C ARG A 181 7.44 6.87 14.67
N LYS A 182 7.48 7.49 15.84
CA LYS A 182 6.53 7.22 16.92
C LYS A 182 5.28 8.04 16.66
N PHE A 183 4.15 7.35 16.59
CA PHE A 183 2.82 7.93 16.46
C PHE A 183 2.09 7.73 17.79
N ASP A 184 1.27 8.70 18.16
CA ASP A 184 0.30 8.54 19.25
C ASP A 184 -1.11 8.24 18.70
N GLY A 185 -2.07 8.01 19.60
CA GLY A 185 -3.45 7.72 19.21
C GLY A 185 -4.15 8.87 18.48
N LEU A 186 -3.70 10.12 18.66
CA LEU A 186 -4.23 11.28 17.93
C LEU A 186 -3.72 11.28 16.49
N ASP A 187 -2.42 11.05 16.30
CA ASP A 187 -1.82 10.93 14.97
C ASP A 187 -2.54 9.87 14.13
N LEU A 188 -2.78 8.68 14.69
CA LEU A 188 -3.46 7.59 13.99
C LEU A 188 -4.92 7.93 13.65
N ALA A 189 -5.64 8.62 14.55
CA ALA A 189 -7.01 9.04 14.28
C ALA A 189 -7.07 10.10 13.17
N ILE A 190 -6.13 11.04 13.15
CA ILE A 190 -6.01 12.03 12.08
C ILE A 190 -5.80 11.33 10.74
N LEU A 191 -4.85 10.40 10.68
CA LEU A 191 -4.54 9.65 9.46
C LEU A 191 -5.74 8.84 8.95
N ASN A 192 -6.43 8.12 9.83
CA ASN A 192 -7.60 7.31 9.48
C ASN A 192 -8.77 8.13 8.91
N VAL A 193 -8.98 9.35 9.40
CA VAL A 193 -10.05 10.23 8.91
C VAL A 193 -9.63 10.94 7.62
N LEU A 194 -8.37 11.38 7.54
CA LEU A 194 -7.85 12.16 6.43
C LEU A 194 -7.63 11.32 5.16
N GLU A 195 -7.10 10.10 5.31
CA GLU A 195 -6.77 9.21 4.20
C GLU A 195 -7.92 9.01 3.18
N PRO A 196 -9.14 8.62 3.61
CA PRO A 196 -10.26 8.41 2.67
C PRO A 196 -10.89 9.71 2.17
N HIS A 197 -10.57 10.86 2.79
CA HIS A 197 -11.20 12.16 2.52
C HIS A 197 -10.14 13.22 2.17
N PRO A 198 -9.43 13.08 1.04
CA PRO A 198 -8.46 14.07 0.52
C PRO A 198 -9.02 15.49 0.42
N GLU A 199 -10.34 15.60 0.24
CA GLU A 199 -11.11 16.83 0.09
C GLU A 199 -11.48 17.49 1.44
N ILE A 200 -11.25 16.80 2.56
CA ILE A 200 -11.68 17.26 3.89
C ILE A 200 -11.02 18.59 4.24
N THR A 201 -11.83 19.53 4.74
CA THR A 201 -11.33 20.77 5.32
C THR A 201 -10.78 20.50 6.72
N LEU A 202 -9.82 21.31 7.18
CA LEU A 202 -9.22 21.17 8.51
C LEU A 202 -10.26 21.20 9.64
N ARG A 203 -11.28 22.06 9.54
CA ARG A 203 -12.38 22.14 10.50
C ARG A 203 -13.18 20.84 10.59
N ARG A 204 -13.51 20.25 9.45
CA ARG A 204 -14.26 18.98 9.37
C ARG A 204 -13.42 17.80 9.87
N LEU A 205 -12.13 17.78 9.53
CA LEU A 205 -11.19 16.79 10.07
C LEU A 205 -11.16 16.81 11.60
N ALA A 206 -11.05 17.99 12.21
CA ALA A 206 -11.08 18.12 13.66
C ALA A 206 -12.40 17.58 14.27
N GLN A 207 -13.54 17.84 13.63
CA GLN A 207 -14.84 17.32 14.09
C GLN A 207 -14.91 15.78 14.05
N GLU A 208 -14.48 15.18 12.94
CA GLU A 208 -14.52 13.72 12.76
C GLU A 208 -13.51 13.00 13.68
N VAL A 209 -12.31 13.57 13.87
CA VAL A 209 -11.30 13.04 14.81
C VAL A 209 -11.80 13.12 16.26
N ASN A 210 -12.40 14.25 16.64
CA ASN A 210 -12.97 14.43 17.98
C ASN A 210 -14.08 13.42 18.27
N LYS A 211 -14.93 13.16 17.27
CA LYS A 211 -15.98 12.14 17.33
C LYS A 211 -15.39 10.74 17.45
N ALA A 212 -14.38 10.40 16.66
CA ALA A 212 -13.75 9.08 16.67
C ALA A 212 -13.05 8.77 18.02
N LEU A 213 -12.45 9.78 18.64
CA LEU A 213 -11.73 9.65 19.90
C LEU A 213 -12.56 9.97 21.15
N ASN A 214 -13.82 10.39 20.97
CA ASN A 214 -14.69 10.88 22.03
C ASN A 214 -14.00 11.91 22.94
N ARG A 215 -13.30 12.88 22.34
CA ARG A 215 -12.49 13.89 23.04
C ARG A 215 -12.38 15.16 22.20
N GLU A 216 -12.28 16.32 22.84
CA GLU A 216 -12.10 17.60 22.15
C GLU A 216 -10.62 17.93 21.92
N TYR A 217 -10.24 18.01 20.65
CA TYR A 217 -9.01 18.63 20.17
C TYR A 217 -9.36 19.90 19.37
N SER A 218 -8.53 20.94 19.53
CA SER A 218 -8.69 22.19 18.79
C SER A 218 -8.21 22.04 17.33
N VAL A 219 -8.74 22.88 16.44
CA VAL A 219 -8.30 22.93 15.03
C VAL A 219 -6.79 23.16 14.92
N ALA A 220 -6.24 24.06 15.75
CA ALA A 220 -4.80 24.33 15.80
C ALA A 220 -3.98 23.11 16.27
N SER A 221 -4.50 22.31 17.20
CA SER A 221 -3.84 21.07 17.62
C SER A 221 -3.81 20.05 16.50
N ILE A 222 -4.90 19.88 15.75
CA ILE A 222 -4.94 18.98 14.59
C ILE A 222 -3.99 19.48 13.49
N GLU A 223 -3.95 20.79 13.25
CA GLU A 223 -3.06 21.42 12.28
C GLU A 223 -1.58 21.17 12.60
N TYR A 224 -1.19 21.36 13.86
CA TYR A 224 0.17 21.11 14.32
C TYR A 224 0.62 19.65 14.06
N HIS A 225 -0.27 18.68 14.31
CA HIS A 225 0.03 17.28 14.02
C HIS A 225 0.13 17.02 12.51
N LEU A 226 -0.70 17.65 11.67
CA LEU A 226 -0.59 17.55 10.22
C LEU A 226 0.71 18.17 9.68
N ASP A 227 1.09 19.36 10.16
CA ASP A 227 2.35 20.02 9.81
C ASP A 227 3.53 19.10 10.06
N LYS A 228 3.58 18.54 11.27
CA LYS A 228 4.60 17.55 11.64
C LYS A 228 4.63 16.38 10.67
N HIS A 229 3.48 15.86 10.22
CA HIS A 229 3.46 14.73 9.29
C HIS A 229 3.85 15.10 7.86
N VAL A 230 3.46 16.28 7.39
CA VAL A 230 3.87 16.82 6.08
C VAL A 230 5.38 17.11 6.05
N GLU A 231 5.92 17.79 7.06
CA GLU A 231 7.35 18.09 7.19
C GLU A 231 8.20 16.81 7.24
N ASN A 232 7.68 15.74 7.84
CA ASN A 232 8.35 14.44 7.88
C ASN A 232 8.13 13.59 6.62
N MET A 233 7.50 14.13 5.57
CA MET A 233 7.11 13.43 4.34
C MET A 233 6.30 12.15 4.62
N ILE A 234 5.58 12.12 5.75
CA ILE A 234 4.67 11.02 6.10
C ILE A 234 3.40 11.13 5.25
N LEU A 235 2.97 12.36 4.95
CA LEU A 235 1.76 12.68 4.22
C LEU A 235 2.06 13.30 2.85
N GLY A 236 1.30 12.90 1.84
CA GLY A 236 1.29 13.49 0.50
C GLY A 236 0.00 13.15 -0.24
N TYR A 237 -0.12 13.47 -1.52
CA TYR A 237 -1.21 12.96 -2.36
C TYR A 237 -0.71 11.78 -3.21
N ARG A 238 -1.54 10.76 -3.37
CA ARG A 238 -1.42 9.69 -4.37
C ARG A 238 -2.58 9.75 -5.34
N VAL A 239 -2.36 9.22 -6.54
CA VAL A 239 -3.45 8.89 -7.46
C VAL A 239 -3.58 7.38 -7.51
N ALA A 240 -4.76 6.88 -7.18
CA ALA A 240 -5.15 5.50 -7.40
C ALA A 240 -6.19 5.48 -8.53
N ASN A 241 -6.01 4.60 -9.50
CA ASN A 241 -6.98 4.43 -10.56
C ASN A 241 -7.96 3.30 -10.24
N TYR A 242 -9.25 3.59 -10.33
CA TYR A 242 -10.35 2.64 -10.22
C TYR A 242 -11.34 2.84 -11.36
N ALA A 243 -10.86 3.07 -12.59
CA ALA A 243 -11.72 3.14 -13.75
C ALA A 243 -12.36 1.76 -13.99
N PRO A 244 -13.67 1.59 -13.73
CA PRO A 244 -14.36 0.30 -13.90
C PRO A 244 -14.42 -0.13 -15.38
N SER A 245 -14.16 0.81 -16.29
CA SER A 245 -14.14 0.62 -17.74
C SER A 245 -12.99 -0.25 -18.24
N TYR A 246 -11.91 -0.39 -17.47
CA TYR A 246 -10.80 -1.30 -17.78
C TYR A 246 -10.86 -2.45 -16.78
N LYS A 247 -11.09 -3.68 -17.26
CA LYS A 247 -10.96 -4.87 -16.43
C LYS A 247 -9.49 -5.01 -16.02
N LEU A 248 -9.11 -4.38 -14.92
CA LEU A 248 -7.82 -4.58 -14.28
C LEU A 248 -7.68 -6.08 -13.96
N SER A 249 -6.58 -6.69 -14.39
CA SER A 249 -6.30 -8.10 -14.15
C SER A 249 -5.79 -8.36 -12.73
N GLU A 250 -5.64 -9.64 -12.39
CA GLU A 250 -4.95 -10.09 -11.18
C GLU A 250 -3.59 -9.36 -11.03
N THR A 251 -3.17 -9.04 -9.82
CA THR A 251 -1.90 -8.31 -9.62
C THR A 251 -0.71 -9.25 -9.83
N VAL A 252 0.35 -8.77 -10.48
CA VAL A 252 1.61 -9.51 -10.60
C VAL A 252 2.63 -8.88 -9.66
N SER A 253 3.28 -9.70 -8.86
CA SER A 253 4.38 -9.27 -8.00
C SER A 253 5.69 -9.82 -8.51
N ILE A 254 6.61 -8.93 -8.83
CA ILE A 254 7.96 -9.28 -9.26
C ILE A 254 8.88 -9.10 -8.06
N VAL A 255 9.45 -10.20 -7.56
CA VAL A 255 10.41 -10.21 -6.45
C VAL A 255 11.82 -10.28 -7.01
N ILE A 256 12.65 -9.33 -6.60
CA ILE A 256 14.03 -9.13 -7.05
C ILE A 256 14.94 -9.47 -5.86
N LEU A 257 15.72 -10.54 -6.00
CA LEU A 257 16.43 -11.18 -4.88
C LEU A 257 17.75 -10.53 -4.51
N SER A 258 18.38 -9.80 -5.42
CA SER A 258 19.61 -9.06 -5.15
C SER A 258 19.62 -7.78 -5.95
N CYS A 259 19.20 -6.69 -5.34
CA CYS A 259 19.30 -5.35 -5.87
C CYS A 259 20.20 -4.52 -4.98
N ARG A 260 21.18 -3.85 -5.59
CA ARG A 260 22.16 -3.01 -4.87
C ARG A 260 21.49 -1.92 -4.03
N ASP A 261 20.42 -1.33 -4.58
CA ASP A 261 19.68 -0.27 -3.92
C ASP A 261 18.16 -0.44 -4.08
N PRO A 262 17.53 -1.28 -3.25
CA PRO A 262 16.08 -1.53 -3.31
C PRO A 262 15.26 -0.25 -3.15
N LEU A 263 15.76 0.72 -2.39
CA LEU A 263 15.08 1.97 -2.15
C LEU A 263 15.13 2.89 -3.38
N ASP A 264 16.28 2.97 -4.05
CA ASP A 264 16.40 3.73 -5.30
C ASP A 264 15.49 3.13 -6.38
N LEU A 265 15.53 1.81 -6.57
CA LEU A 265 14.65 1.10 -7.49
C LEU A 265 13.18 1.39 -7.18
N CYS A 266 12.76 1.19 -5.92
CA CYS A 266 11.37 1.43 -5.55
C CYS A 266 10.95 2.90 -5.70
N SER A 267 11.83 3.86 -5.41
CA SER A 267 11.54 5.28 -5.56
C SER A 267 11.37 5.73 -7.02
N ARG A 268 11.84 4.94 -7.98
CA ARG A 268 11.66 5.16 -9.42
C ARG A 268 10.46 4.38 -9.95
N ALA A 269 10.35 3.12 -9.56
CA ALA A 269 9.29 2.22 -10.00
C ALA A 269 7.88 2.78 -9.70
N ILE A 270 7.67 3.34 -8.51
CA ILE A 270 6.36 3.88 -8.10
C ILE A 270 5.86 5.06 -8.95
N SER A 271 6.74 5.66 -9.77
CA SER A 271 6.40 6.69 -10.76
C SER A 271 5.48 6.17 -11.87
N HIS A 272 5.50 4.86 -12.13
CA HIS A 272 4.70 4.27 -13.20
C HIS A 272 3.26 3.99 -12.75
N PRO A 273 2.22 4.39 -13.50
CA PRO A 273 0.82 4.22 -13.11
C PRO A 273 0.36 2.76 -12.99
N PHE A 274 1.00 1.82 -13.70
CA PHE A 274 0.74 0.37 -13.52
C PHE A 274 1.39 -0.23 -12.27
N ILE A 275 2.30 0.49 -11.60
CA ILE A 275 2.96 -0.01 -10.38
C ILE A 275 2.17 0.52 -9.19
N ILE A 276 1.40 -0.35 -8.54
CA ILE A 276 0.58 0.03 -7.39
C ILE A 276 1.45 0.25 -6.14
N SER A 277 2.53 -0.52 -6.03
CA SER A 277 3.48 -0.39 -4.93
C SER A 277 4.80 -1.07 -5.22
N CYS A 278 5.85 -0.60 -4.56
CA CYS A 278 7.13 -1.26 -4.50
C CYS A 278 7.57 -1.38 -3.04
N VAL A 279 8.04 -2.57 -2.67
CA VAL A 279 8.50 -2.90 -1.32
C VAL A 279 9.96 -3.27 -1.36
N GLY A 280 10.69 -2.99 -0.29
CA GLY A 280 12.11 -3.30 -0.22
C GLY A 280 12.54 -3.79 1.14
N ASN A 281 13.68 -4.45 1.14
CA ASN A 281 14.51 -4.75 2.29
C ASN A 281 15.91 -4.23 1.98
N SER A 282 16.25 -3.09 2.59
CA SER A 282 17.55 -2.44 2.37
C SER A 282 18.73 -3.27 2.90
N HIS A 283 18.50 -4.10 3.92
CA HIS A 283 19.52 -4.94 4.55
C HIS A 283 19.90 -6.17 3.72
N ASN A 284 18.91 -6.78 3.07
CA ASN A 284 19.09 -8.01 2.28
C ASN A 284 19.21 -7.75 0.78
N GLY A 285 19.09 -6.49 0.35
CA GLY A 285 19.08 -6.14 -1.07
C GLY A 285 17.88 -6.73 -1.82
N VAL A 286 16.72 -6.88 -1.18
CA VAL A 286 15.54 -7.48 -1.83
C VAL A 286 14.54 -6.39 -2.15
N ALA A 287 13.95 -6.41 -3.34
CA ALA A 287 12.84 -5.53 -3.72
C ALA A 287 11.68 -6.35 -4.26
N ALA A 288 10.46 -5.83 -4.22
CA ALA A 288 9.37 -6.37 -5.02
C ALA A 288 8.44 -5.27 -5.53
N ALA A 289 8.06 -5.35 -6.80
CA ALA A 289 7.11 -4.44 -7.42
C ALA A 289 5.78 -5.15 -7.68
N ASN A 290 4.68 -4.51 -7.27
CA ASN A 290 3.33 -5.01 -7.45
C ASN A 290 2.66 -4.23 -8.59
N ILE A 291 2.28 -4.95 -9.63
CA ILE A 291 1.87 -4.44 -10.92
C ILE A 291 0.40 -4.77 -11.16
N CYS A 292 -0.35 -3.76 -11.56
CA CYS A 292 -1.70 -3.92 -12.10
C CYS A 292 -1.83 -3.10 -13.37
N ALA A 293 -2.04 -3.80 -14.47
CA ALA A 293 -2.18 -3.25 -15.81
C ALA A 293 -3.41 -3.90 -16.47
N PRO A 294 -3.96 -3.33 -17.56
CA PRO A 294 -4.97 -4.03 -18.34
C PRO A 294 -4.46 -5.40 -18.82
N SER A 295 -5.32 -6.42 -18.84
CA SER A 295 -4.94 -7.81 -19.10
C SER A 295 -4.11 -8.00 -20.38
N GLU A 296 -4.42 -7.24 -21.43
CA GLU A 296 -3.73 -7.31 -22.74
C GLU A 296 -2.30 -6.75 -22.71
N TYR A 297 -1.98 -5.89 -21.74
CA TYR A 297 -0.66 -5.25 -21.60
C TYR A 297 0.15 -5.80 -20.42
N GLN A 298 -0.46 -6.56 -19.52
CA GLN A 298 0.18 -7.02 -18.28
C GLN A 298 1.44 -7.86 -18.53
N GLY A 299 1.37 -8.82 -19.46
CA GLY A 299 2.53 -9.67 -19.78
C GLY A 299 3.70 -8.86 -20.32
N SER A 300 3.43 -8.01 -21.31
CA SER A 300 4.43 -7.13 -21.93
C SER A 300 5.05 -6.17 -20.91
N PHE A 301 4.23 -5.54 -20.06
CA PHE A 301 4.73 -4.64 -19.02
C PHE A 301 5.58 -5.38 -17.98
N THR A 302 5.15 -6.57 -17.55
CA THR A 302 5.89 -7.41 -16.60
C THR A 302 7.27 -7.75 -17.14
N LEU A 303 7.35 -8.22 -18.39
CA LEU A 303 8.63 -8.57 -19.03
C LEU A 303 9.55 -7.35 -19.13
N ARG A 304 9.04 -6.22 -19.64
CA ARG A 304 9.84 -4.98 -19.75
C ARG A 304 10.30 -4.47 -18.39
N PHE A 305 9.47 -4.57 -17.36
CA PHE A 305 9.89 -4.18 -16.01
C PHE A 305 11.04 -5.06 -15.50
N ILE A 306 10.99 -6.39 -15.72
CA ILE A 306 12.07 -7.31 -15.35
C ILE A 306 13.36 -6.91 -16.06
N GLU A 307 13.34 -6.78 -17.39
CA GLU A 307 14.49 -6.37 -18.20
C GLU A 307 15.07 -5.04 -17.71
N LYS A 308 14.20 -4.05 -17.47
CA LYS A 308 14.64 -2.73 -17.00
C LYS A 308 15.22 -2.82 -15.60
N SER A 309 14.62 -3.56 -14.67
CA SER A 309 15.13 -3.72 -13.31
C SER A 309 16.53 -4.33 -13.26
N GLN A 310 16.84 -5.28 -14.15
CA GLN A 310 18.18 -5.87 -14.26
C GLN A 310 19.25 -4.85 -14.68
N SER A 311 18.88 -3.85 -15.49
CA SER A 311 19.80 -2.77 -15.87
C SER A 311 20.21 -1.85 -14.71
N TYR A 312 19.50 -1.89 -13.57
CA TYR A 312 19.82 -1.15 -12.35
C TYR A 312 20.63 -1.98 -11.35
N GLU A 313 21.50 -2.88 -11.85
CA GLU A 313 22.33 -3.77 -11.02
C GLU A 313 21.51 -4.64 -10.05
N CYS A 314 20.28 -4.98 -10.44
CA CYS A 314 19.52 -6.01 -9.75
C CYS A 314 19.67 -7.37 -10.46
N SER A 315 19.58 -8.46 -9.71
CA SER A 315 19.66 -9.84 -10.21
C SER A 315 18.41 -10.26 -10.98
N GLU A 316 18.41 -11.53 -11.40
CA GLU A 316 17.19 -12.20 -11.84
C GLU A 316 16.05 -12.03 -10.82
N ALA A 317 14.85 -11.88 -11.38
CA ALA A 317 13.62 -11.61 -10.66
C ALA A 317 12.66 -12.78 -10.83
N LEU A 318 11.88 -13.07 -9.79
CA LEU A 318 10.83 -14.07 -9.78
C LEU A 318 9.48 -13.37 -9.86
N ALA A 319 8.72 -13.65 -10.92
CA ALA A 319 7.36 -13.16 -11.07
C ALA A 319 6.36 -14.15 -10.47
N HIS A 320 5.52 -13.66 -9.56
CA HIS A 320 4.44 -14.42 -8.94
C HIS A 320 3.11 -13.70 -9.22
N ILE A 321 2.09 -14.44 -9.60
CA ILE A 321 0.73 -13.91 -9.66
C ILE A 321 0.23 -13.84 -8.22
N GLN A 322 -0.10 -12.63 -7.76
CA GLN A 322 -0.59 -12.39 -6.41
C GLN A 322 -2.01 -11.83 -6.44
N TYR A 323 -2.85 -12.36 -5.58
CA TYR A 323 -4.11 -11.72 -5.22
C TYR A 323 -3.83 -10.64 -4.16
N LEU A 324 -3.12 -9.58 -4.55
CA LEU A 324 -2.90 -8.43 -3.69
C LEU A 324 -4.13 -7.54 -3.65
N ALA A 325 -4.70 -7.34 -2.46
CA ALA A 325 -5.81 -6.44 -2.27
C ALA A 325 -5.35 -4.98 -2.21
N ILE A 326 -5.57 -4.21 -3.29
CA ILE A 326 -5.61 -2.74 -3.27
C ILE A 326 -6.50 -2.32 -4.45
N PRO A 327 -7.74 -1.79 -4.27
CA PRO A 327 -8.11 -0.61 -3.44
C PRO A 327 -9.43 -0.79 -2.61
N PRO A 328 -9.84 0.12 -1.69
CA PRO A 328 -9.26 1.41 -1.32
C PRO A 328 -8.34 1.30 -0.10
N TYR A 329 -7.39 0.37 -0.16
CA TYR A 329 -6.80 -0.35 0.96
C TYR A 329 -7.81 -1.31 1.59
N MET A 330 -7.70 -2.62 1.33
CA MET A 330 -7.99 -3.56 2.41
C MET A 330 -6.80 -3.46 3.32
N ALA A 331 -6.79 -2.41 4.12
CA ALA A 331 -6.10 -2.27 5.37
C ALA A 331 -6.98 -2.75 6.51
N ALA A 332 -7.10 -4.06 6.71
CA ALA A 332 -7.32 -4.57 8.07
C ALA A 332 -6.04 -4.32 8.88
N PHE A 333 -5.65 -3.06 9.07
CA PHE A 333 -5.08 -2.68 10.34
C PHE A 333 -6.32 -2.48 11.19
N ALA A 334 -6.72 -3.52 11.90
CA ALA A 334 -7.17 -3.19 13.23
C ALA A 334 -5.96 -2.46 13.84
N VAL A 335 -6.07 -1.15 14.07
CA VAL A 335 -5.45 -0.62 15.28
C VAL A 335 -5.83 -1.66 16.32
N PRO A 336 -4.89 -2.41 16.92
CA PRO A 336 -5.26 -3.48 17.82
C PRO A 336 -6.23 -2.87 18.82
N ARG A 337 -7.44 -3.43 18.94
CA ARG A 337 -8.41 -2.86 19.86
C ARG A 337 -7.80 -2.94 21.25
N PRO A 338 -7.86 -1.87 22.07
CA PRO A 338 -7.40 -1.97 23.45
C PRO A 338 -8.08 -3.16 24.12
N ARG A 339 -7.29 -3.90 24.91
CA ARG A 339 -7.79 -5.02 25.72
C ARG A 339 -9.06 -4.58 26.45
N PRO A 340 -10.20 -5.31 26.36
CA PRO A 340 -11.25 -5.11 27.33
C PRO A 340 -10.67 -5.38 28.73
N LYS A 341 -10.90 -4.46 29.66
CA LYS A 341 -10.65 -4.74 31.08
C LYS A 341 -11.64 -5.82 31.51
N GLY A 342 -11.19 -7.06 31.60
CA GLY A 342 -11.97 -8.16 32.18
C GLY A 342 -12.19 -9.33 31.23
N HIS A 343 -12.13 -10.53 31.80
CA HIS A 343 -12.13 -11.84 31.15
C HIS A 343 -13.14 -12.04 30.02
N VAL A 344 -12.68 -12.61 28.90
CA VAL A 344 -13.50 -13.46 28.02
C VAL A 344 -12.64 -14.65 27.58
N GLN A 345 -13.04 -15.85 28.02
CA GLN A 345 -12.79 -17.09 27.30
C GLN A 345 -13.63 -17.05 26.02
N ALA A 346 -12.99 -16.83 24.88
CA ALA A 346 -13.49 -17.26 23.59
C ALA A 346 -12.26 -17.72 22.80
N MET A 347 -12.25 -19.00 22.43
CA MET A 347 -11.37 -19.55 21.41
C MET A 347 -11.72 -18.89 20.07
N ASP A 348 -10.73 -18.72 19.19
CA ASP A 348 -10.83 -18.27 17.77
C ASP A 348 -10.33 -16.86 17.41
N GLU A 349 -9.62 -16.15 18.31
CA GLU A 349 -8.89 -14.94 17.93
C GLU A 349 -7.38 -15.11 18.18
N ALA A 350 -6.57 -14.88 17.15
CA ALA A 350 -5.11 -14.75 17.29
C ALA A 350 -4.81 -13.67 18.34
N ARG A 351 -4.17 -14.07 19.46
CA ARG A 351 -3.92 -13.19 20.60
C ARG A 351 -2.83 -12.18 20.26
N VAL A 352 -3.24 -10.95 20.00
CA VAL A 352 -2.35 -9.79 19.87
C VAL A 352 -2.36 -9.01 21.17
N GLU A 353 -1.21 -8.93 21.84
CA GLU A 353 -1.04 -8.07 23.01
C GLU A 353 -0.58 -6.67 22.56
N TYR A 354 -1.32 -5.64 22.96
CA TYR A 354 -1.06 -4.26 22.59
C TYR A 354 -1.28 -3.31 23.78
N ASP A 355 -0.36 -2.37 23.95
CA ASP A 355 -0.53 -1.22 24.83
C ASP A 355 -0.77 0.07 24.00
N PRO A 356 -1.97 0.68 24.07
CA PRO A 356 -2.31 1.92 23.37
C PRO A 356 -1.57 3.17 23.79
N ARG A 357 -0.74 3.09 24.82
CA ARG A 357 0.15 4.15 25.24
C ARG A 357 1.60 3.86 24.89
N SER A 358 1.87 2.68 24.34
CA SER A 358 3.21 2.28 23.99
C SER A 358 3.71 3.07 22.80
N ARG A 359 4.92 3.61 22.98
CA ARG A 359 5.70 4.22 21.90
C ARG A 359 6.40 3.17 21.03
N SER A 360 6.22 1.88 21.31
CA SER A 360 6.80 0.74 20.59
C SER A 360 5.75 -0.33 20.32
N TRP A 361 5.60 -0.70 19.06
CA TRP A 361 4.53 -1.58 18.60
C TRP A 361 5.14 -2.88 18.08
N GLY A 362 4.59 -4.01 18.51
CA GLY A 362 4.90 -5.33 17.98
C GLY A 362 3.61 -6.12 17.75
N ALA A 363 3.64 -7.04 16.80
CA ALA A 363 2.56 -8.00 16.57
C ALA A 363 3.13 -9.42 16.54
N VAL A 364 2.30 -10.38 16.93
CA VAL A 364 2.61 -11.81 16.88
C VAL A 364 1.66 -12.46 15.89
N ILE A 365 2.22 -13.23 14.94
CA ILE A 365 1.43 -14.00 13.97
C ILE A 365 1.46 -15.48 14.38
N ASP A 366 0.28 -16.05 14.66
CA ASP A 366 0.10 -17.49 14.89
C ASP A 366 -0.09 -18.23 13.57
N VAL A 367 0.99 -18.83 13.07
CA VAL A 367 0.99 -19.53 11.77
C VAL A 367 0.18 -20.83 11.81
N LYS A 368 0.06 -21.50 12.97
CA LYS A 368 -0.68 -22.75 13.09
C LYS A 368 -2.17 -22.52 12.85
N HIS A 369 -2.73 -21.50 13.49
CA HIS A 369 -4.13 -21.13 13.31
C HIS A 369 -4.47 -20.76 11.86
N VAL A 370 -3.55 -20.08 11.16
CA VAL A 370 -3.69 -19.77 9.73
C VAL A 370 -3.78 -21.04 8.89
N ILE A 371 -2.94 -22.04 9.16
CA ILE A 371 -2.97 -23.33 8.48
C ILE A 371 -4.32 -24.02 8.70
N ASP A 372 -4.80 -24.09 9.95
CA ASP A 372 -6.06 -24.76 10.30
C ASP A 372 -7.27 -24.16 9.54
N ILE A 373 -7.32 -22.82 9.42
CA ILE A 373 -8.37 -22.15 8.64
C ILE A 373 -8.24 -22.55 7.16
N LEU A 374 -7.05 -22.48 6.57
CA LEU A 374 -6.84 -22.81 5.16
C LEU A 374 -7.24 -24.25 4.84
N THR A 375 -6.89 -25.22 5.68
CA THR A 375 -7.27 -26.63 5.48
C THR A 375 -8.77 -26.85 5.58
N ASN A 376 -9.44 -26.19 6.54
CA ASN A 376 -10.88 -26.31 6.72
C ASN A 376 -11.68 -25.69 5.56
N TYR A 377 -11.25 -24.54 5.03
CA TYR A 377 -11.96 -23.85 3.93
C TYR A 377 -11.73 -24.49 2.56
N LEU A 378 -10.57 -25.08 2.33
CA LEU A 378 -10.23 -25.68 1.04
C LEU A 378 -10.65 -27.16 0.94
N GLY A 379 -11.32 -27.70 1.96
CA GLY A 379 -12.11 -28.93 1.89
C GLY A 379 -11.27 -30.21 1.81
N PHE A 380 -10.41 -30.43 2.81
CA PHE A 380 -9.80 -31.73 3.08
C PHE A 380 -10.44 -32.40 4.30
#